data_AF-A0A9D7LLW7-F1
#
_entry.id   AF-A0A9D7LLW7-F1
#
_cell.length_a   1.000
_cell.length_b   1.000
_cell.length_c   1.000
_cell.angle_alpha   90.00
_cell.angle_beta   90.00
_cell.angle_gamma   90.00
#
_symmetry.space_group_name_H-M   'P 1'
#
loop_
_entity.id
_entity.type
_entity.pdbx_description
1 polymer ?
#
loop_
_entity_poly.entity_id
_entity_poly.type
_entity_poly.pdbx_seq_one_letter_code
_entity_poly.pdbx_strand_id
1 'polypeptide(L)'
;MCAKVITPIGTPTIWWVAAASLLILGFRWALRRDWRAGAILAGYAGGYLPWFFLGERTIYQFYAVSFVPWVVLGVTYVLGMVLGPPGVSPHRRQVGVTVVGCYLVVTALIFAWFVPLYTARVIPYHLWWVTCGSSWV
;
A
#
# COMPACT_ATOMS: atom_id res chain seq x y z
N MET A 1 -10.15 29.76 -9.05
CA MET A 1 -8.72 29.60 -8.72
C MET A 1 -8.32 28.19 -9.12
N CYS A 2 -7.26 28.02 -9.90
CA CYS A 2 -6.82 26.69 -10.37
C CYS A 2 -5.52 26.35 -9.64
N ALA A 3 -5.42 25.15 -9.07
CA ALA A 3 -4.20 24.66 -8.43
C ALA A 3 -3.55 23.60 -9.32
N LYS A 4 -2.23 23.71 -9.52
CA LYS A 4 -1.42 22.71 -10.21
C LYS A 4 -0.33 22.26 -9.26
N VAL A 5 -0.50 21.08 -8.67
CA VAL A 5 0.44 20.50 -7.70
C VAL A 5 0.69 19.06 -8.11
N ILE A 6 1.97 18.66 -8.15
CA ILE A 6 2.37 17.26 -8.33
C ILE A 6 2.64 16.71 -6.93
N THR A 7 1.74 15.87 -6.42
CA THR A 7 1.92 15.20 -5.13
C THR A 7 2.25 13.72 -5.35
N PRO A 8 3.40 13.22 -4.84
CA PRO A 8 3.71 11.80 -4.84
C PRO A 8 2.96 11.12 -3.68
N ILE A 9 1.62 11.11 -3.78
CA ILE A 9 0.74 10.34 -2.88
C ILE A 9 0.66 8.92 -3.44
N GLY A 10 1.01 7.91 -2.66
CA GLY A 10 0.71 6.54 -3.07
C GLY A 10 -0.73 6.17 -2.76
N THR A 11 -1.29 5.17 -3.45
CA THR A 11 -2.69 4.77 -3.29
C THR A 11 -2.97 4.41 -1.82
N PRO A 12 -3.84 5.15 -1.10
CA PRO A 12 -4.00 4.99 0.35
C PRO A 12 -4.32 3.55 0.76
N THR A 13 -5.16 2.85 -0.01
CA THR A 13 -5.54 1.45 0.28
C THR A 13 -4.34 0.52 0.35
N ILE A 14 -3.38 0.66 -0.56
CA ILE A 14 -2.16 -0.16 -0.58
C ILE A 14 -1.34 0.11 0.68
N TRP A 15 -1.17 1.37 1.05
CA TRP A 15 -0.39 1.75 2.23
C TRP A 15 -1.03 1.27 3.54
N TRP A 16 -2.35 1.41 3.68
CA TRP A 16 -3.08 0.91 4.86
C TRP A 16 -3.02 -0.61 4.98
N VAL A 17 -3.26 -1.34 3.88
CA VAL A 17 -3.17 -2.81 3.89
C VAL A 17 -1.72 -3.25 4.12
N ALA A 18 -0.74 -2.53 3.58
CA ALA A 18 0.66 -2.82 3.81
C ALA A 18 1.06 -2.60 5.28
N ALA A 19 0.60 -1.52 5.92
CA ALA A 19 0.82 -1.30 7.35
C ALA A 19 0.22 -2.43 8.19
N ALA A 20 -1.01 -2.86 7.88
CA ALA A 20 -1.63 -4.03 8.52
C ALA A 20 -0.84 -5.32 8.23
N SER A 21 -0.29 -5.46 7.02
CA SER A 21 0.50 -6.64 6.63
C SER A 21 1.76 -6.80 7.46
N LEU A 22 2.39 -5.72 7.92
CA LEU A 22 3.60 -5.81 8.75
C LEU A 22 3.33 -6.54 10.08
N LEU A 23 2.19 -6.28 10.72
CA LEU A 23 1.78 -6.97 11.94
C LEU A 23 1.57 -8.47 11.68
N ILE A 24 0.90 -8.79 10.59
CA ILE A 24 0.61 -10.15 10.17
C ILE A 24 1.90 -10.92 9.83
N LEU A 25 2.78 -10.31 9.05
CA LEU A 25 4.08 -10.88 8.67
C LEU A 25 4.94 -11.10 9.91
N GLY A 26 4.96 -10.14 10.84
CA GLY A 26 5.67 -10.25 12.11
C GLY A 26 5.17 -11.42 12.95
N PHE A 27 3.85 -11.52 13.11
CA PHE A 27 3.21 -12.64 13.79
C PHE A 27 3.54 -13.99 13.14
N ARG A 28 3.44 -14.09 11.82
CA ARG A 28 3.71 -15.34 11.10
C ARG A 28 5.17 -15.73 11.08
N TRP A 29 6.08 -14.76 10.99
CA TRP A 29 7.50 -15.02 11.12
C TRP A 29 7.85 -15.49 12.55
N ALA A 30 7.29 -14.86 13.58
CA ALA A 30 7.57 -15.21 14.98
C ALA A 30 7.00 -16.58 15.38
N LEU A 31 5.73 -16.87 15.07
CA LEU A 31 5.02 -18.07 15.55
C LEU A 31 5.06 -19.25 14.59
N ARG A 32 5.12 -18.99 13.28
CA ARG A 32 5.13 -20.06 12.26
C ARG A 32 6.48 -20.21 11.58
N ARG A 33 7.48 -19.37 11.92
CA ARG A 33 8.84 -19.38 11.32
C ARG A 33 8.79 -19.41 9.79
N ASP A 34 7.81 -18.73 9.20
CA ASP A 34 7.64 -18.68 7.75
C ASP A 34 8.76 -17.84 7.13
N TRP A 35 9.63 -18.47 6.34
CA TRP A 35 10.75 -17.81 5.69
C TRP A 35 10.29 -16.73 4.70
N ARG A 36 9.10 -16.88 4.10
CA ARG A 36 8.55 -15.90 3.16
C ARG A 36 8.22 -14.61 3.89
N ALA A 37 7.59 -14.72 5.06
CA ALA A 37 7.28 -13.56 5.89
C ALA A 37 8.56 -12.87 6.39
N GLY A 38 9.56 -13.65 6.78
CA GLY A 38 10.89 -13.14 7.15
C GLY A 38 11.59 -12.40 6.01
N ALA A 39 11.56 -12.93 4.79
CA ALA A 39 12.17 -12.30 3.62
C ALA A 39 11.52 -10.95 3.28
N ILE A 40 10.19 -10.87 3.33
CA ILE A 40 9.46 -9.62 3.09
C ILE A 40 9.77 -8.59 4.19
N LEU A 41 9.78 -9.01 5.46
CA LEU A 41 10.16 -8.14 6.57
C LEU A 41 11.61 -7.67 6.48
N ALA A 42 12.53 -8.53 6.05
CA ALA A 42 13.93 -8.16 5.84
C ALA A 42 14.07 -7.09 4.74
N GLY A 43 13.29 -7.18 3.66
CA GLY A 43 13.24 -6.14 2.63
C GLY A 43 12.71 -4.81 3.16
N TYR A 44 11.65 -4.84 3.98
CA TYR A 44 11.14 -3.67 4.68
C TYR A 44 12.18 -3.06 5.63
N ALA A 45 12.84 -3.89 6.43
CA ALA A 45 13.86 -3.47 7.38
C ALA A 45 15.08 -2.91 6.65
N GLY A 46 15.57 -3.57 5.60
CA GLY A 46 16.68 -3.11 4.78
C GLY A 46 16.37 -1.79 4.06
N GLY A 47 15.10 -1.55 3.76
CA GLY A 47 14.65 -0.26 3.27
C GLY A 47 14.60 0.82 4.35
N TYR A 48 13.89 0.54 5.44
CA TYR A 48 13.50 1.53 6.44
C TYR A 48 14.58 1.81 7.50
N LEU A 49 15.37 0.81 7.92
CA LEU A 49 16.42 0.96 8.93
C LEU A 49 17.48 2.00 8.55
N PRO A 50 17.99 2.05 7.29
CA PRO A 50 18.94 3.08 6.87
C PRO A 50 18.50 4.51 7.19
N TRP A 51 17.19 4.78 7.18
CA TRP A 51 16.66 6.12 7.41
C TRP A 51 16.84 6.58 8.86
N PHE A 52 16.82 5.67 9.83
CA PHE A 52 17.10 6.01 11.23
C PHE A 52 18.55 6.47 11.44
N PHE A 53 19.48 5.94 10.65
CA PHE A 53 20.89 6.38 10.68
C PHE A 53 21.13 7.69 9.93
N LEU A 54 20.14 8.17 9.17
CA LEU A 54 20.20 9.39 8.37
C LEU A 54 19.27 10.49 8.92
N GLY A 55 18.92 10.44 10.21
CA GLY A 55 17.99 11.39 10.84
C GLY A 55 18.43 12.86 10.77
N GLU A 56 19.72 13.14 10.58
CA GLU A 56 20.25 14.50 10.39
C GLU A 56 20.10 15.03 8.95
N ARG A 57 19.60 14.21 8.02
CA ARG A 57 19.30 14.60 6.63
C ARG A 57 17.80 14.82 6.47
N THR A 58 17.40 15.79 5.67
CA THR A 58 16.00 15.98 5.29
C THR A 58 15.50 14.80 4.45
N ILE A 59 14.50 14.07 4.96
CA ILE A 59 13.90 12.91 4.27
C ILE A 59 12.57 13.34 3.63
N TYR A 60 12.40 13.02 2.34
CA TYR A 60 11.19 13.32 1.59
C TYR A 60 10.38 12.04 1.31
N GLN A 61 9.05 12.18 1.21
CA GLN A 61 8.14 11.07 0.95
C GLN A 61 8.46 10.30 -0.34
N PHE A 62 9.13 10.93 -1.32
CA PHE A 62 9.52 10.27 -2.57
C PHE A 62 10.44 9.06 -2.34
N TYR A 63 11.26 9.05 -1.28
CA TYR A 63 12.18 7.94 -1.01
C TYR A 63 11.44 6.63 -0.72
N ALA A 64 10.16 6.71 -0.29
CA ALA A 64 9.34 5.54 -0.04
C ALA A 64 9.06 4.70 -1.30
N VAL A 65 9.29 5.25 -2.50
CA VAL A 65 9.21 4.49 -3.77
C VAL A 65 10.15 3.29 -3.77
N SER A 66 11.32 3.40 -3.12
CA SER A 66 12.28 2.28 -3.02
C SER A 66 11.74 1.08 -2.23
N PHE A 67 10.74 1.28 -1.37
CA PHE A 67 10.11 0.22 -0.57
C PHE A 67 8.88 -0.40 -1.23
N VAL A 68 8.37 0.21 -2.29
CA VAL A 68 7.12 -0.21 -2.95
C VAL A 68 7.12 -1.69 -3.32
N PRO A 69 8.20 -2.31 -3.84
CA PRO A 69 8.21 -3.74 -4.12
C PRO A 69 7.90 -4.59 -2.87
N TRP A 70 8.50 -4.25 -1.73
CA TRP A 70 8.29 -4.96 -0.47
C TRP A 70 6.90 -4.71 0.11
N VAL A 71 6.39 -3.49 -0.04
CA VAL A 71 5.00 -3.10 0.29
C VAL A 71 4.01 -3.97 -0.48
N VAL A 72 4.19 -4.09 -1.79
CA VAL A 72 3.33 -4.92 -2.65
C VAL A 72 3.45 -6.40 -2.27
N LEU A 73 4.65 -6.89 -1.94
CA LEU A 73 4.83 -8.26 -1.46
C LEU A 73 4.09 -8.52 -0.13
N GLY A 74 4.09 -7.55 0.81
CA GLY A 74 3.32 -7.65 2.04
C GLY A 74 1.82 -7.71 1.80
N VAL A 75 1.30 -6.84 0.93
CA VAL A 75 -0.12 -6.83 0.53
C VAL A 75 -0.50 -8.15 -0.15
N THR A 76 0.29 -8.61 -1.12
CA THR A 76 0.02 -9.86 -1.84
C THR A 76 0.07 -11.07 -0.93
N TYR A 77 0.95 -11.09 0.07
CA TYR A 77 0.98 -12.14 1.09
C TYR A 77 -0.36 -12.19 1.86
N VAL A 78 -0.88 -11.04 2.31
CA VAL A 78 -2.17 -10.95 3.00
C VAL A 78 -3.33 -11.38 2.09
N LEU A 79 -3.35 -10.90 0.84
CA LEU A 79 -4.38 -11.30 -0.14
C LEU A 79 -4.33 -12.80 -0.42
N GLY A 80 -3.14 -13.40 -0.49
CA GLY A 80 -2.96 -14.84 -0.64
C GLY A 80 -3.57 -15.65 0.51
N MET A 81 -3.48 -15.14 1.75
CA MET A 81 -4.14 -15.76 2.89
C MET A 81 -5.68 -15.63 2.83
N VAL A 82 -6.19 -14.49 2.34
CA VAL A 82 -7.64 -14.27 2.15
C VAL A 82 -8.22 -15.23 1.10
N LEU A 83 -7.46 -15.47 0.02
CA LEU A 83 -7.78 -16.42 -1.05
C LEU A 83 -7.91 -17.86 -0.53
N GLY A 84 -7.05 -18.23 0.42
CA GLY A 84 -7.04 -19.54 1.07
C GLY A 84 -6.22 -20.60 0.31
N PRO A 85 -5.84 -21.70 0.99
CA PRO A 85 -5.02 -22.76 0.41
C PRO A 85 -5.78 -23.59 -0.66
N PRO A 86 -5.07 -24.33 -1.51
CA PRO A 86 -5.69 -25.31 -2.42
C PRO A 86 -6.52 -26.33 -1.63
N GLY A 87 -7.73 -26.64 -2.12
CA GLY A 87 -8.62 -27.64 -1.50
C GLY A 87 -9.64 -27.10 -0.49
N VAL A 88 -9.70 -25.78 -0.27
CA VAL A 88 -10.83 -25.18 0.49
C VAL A 88 -12.16 -25.36 -0.24
N SER A 89 -13.26 -25.35 0.52
CA SER A 89 -14.61 -25.49 -0.05
C SER A 89 -14.86 -24.48 -1.17
N PRO A 90 -15.62 -24.84 -2.23
CA PRO A 90 -15.89 -23.94 -3.35
C PRO A 90 -16.46 -22.59 -2.90
N HIS A 91 -17.37 -22.61 -1.91
CA HIS A 91 -17.94 -21.41 -1.31
C HIS A 91 -16.87 -20.52 -0.63
N ARG A 92 -15.96 -21.09 0.17
CA ARG A 92 -14.89 -20.32 0.83
C ARG A 92 -13.91 -19.70 -0.18
N ARG A 93 -13.60 -20.43 -1.26
CA ARG A 93 -12.76 -19.95 -2.36
C ARG A 93 -13.44 -18.80 -3.10
N GLN A 94 -14.73 -18.94 -3.40
CA GLN A 94 -15.50 -17.90 -4.09
C GLN A 94 -15.58 -16.62 -3.27
N VAL A 95 -15.81 -16.71 -1.96
CA VAL A 95 -15.75 -15.55 -1.06
C VAL A 95 -14.35 -14.91 -1.06
N GLY A 96 -13.28 -15.71 -0.95
CA GLY A 96 -11.91 -15.20 -0.97
C GLY A 96 -11.57 -14.46 -2.27
N VAL A 97 -11.91 -15.04 -3.42
CA VAL A 97 -11.72 -14.42 -4.74
C VAL A 97 -12.55 -13.14 -4.88
N THR A 98 -13.79 -13.14 -4.41
CA THR A 98 -14.67 -11.96 -4.47
C THR A 98 -14.10 -10.83 -3.63
N VAL A 99 -13.67 -11.10 -2.40
CA VAL A 99 -13.07 -10.08 -1.51
C VAL A 99 -11.80 -9.50 -2.12
N VAL A 100 -10.90 -10.36 -2.63
CA VAL A 100 -9.65 -9.91 -3.27
C VAL A 100 -9.95 -9.12 -4.54
N GLY A 101 -10.89 -9.58 -5.37
CA GLY A 101 -11.33 -8.89 -6.58
C GLY A 101 -11.90 -7.51 -6.28
N CYS A 102 -12.82 -7.41 -5.32
CA CYS A 102 -13.39 -6.14 -4.86
C CYS A 102 -12.30 -5.19 -4.35
N TYR A 103 -11.35 -5.67 -3.55
CA TYR A 103 -10.22 -4.87 -3.07
C TYR A 103 -9.37 -4.29 -4.22
N LEU A 104 -9.06 -5.12 -5.22
CA LEU A 104 -8.28 -4.69 -6.38
C LEU A 104 -9.05 -3.66 -7.23
N VAL A 105 -10.35 -3.86 -7.44
CA VAL A 105 -11.21 -2.90 -8.15
C VAL A 105 -11.27 -1.58 -7.40
N VAL A 106 -11.51 -1.59 -6.09
CA VAL A 106 -11.53 -0.37 -5.26
C VAL A 106 -10.17 0.35 -5.32
N THR A 107 -9.07 -0.40 -5.22
CA THR A 107 -7.72 0.17 -5.32
C THR A 107 -7.46 0.81 -6.68
N ALA A 108 -7.91 0.18 -7.77
CA ALA A 108 -7.80 0.74 -9.12
C ALA A 108 -8.68 1.98 -9.32
N LEU A 109 -9.90 1.99 -8.76
CA LEU A 109 -10.80 3.15 -8.80
C LEU A 109 -10.22 4.33 -8.03
N ILE A 110 -9.66 4.09 -6.84
CA ILE A 110 -8.97 5.12 -6.05
C ILE A 110 -7.76 5.61 -6.83
N PHE A 111 -6.93 4.73 -7.37
CA PHE A 111 -5.80 5.14 -8.21
C PHE A 111 -6.26 6.02 -9.38
N ALA A 112 -7.32 5.62 -10.10
CA ALA A 112 -7.92 6.39 -11.20
C ALA A 112 -8.41 7.77 -10.74
N TRP A 113 -8.96 7.88 -9.53
CA TRP A 113 -9.34 9.14 -8.91
C TRP A 113 -8.13 10.07 -8.66
N PHE A 114 -6.97 9.51 -8.29
CA PHE A 114 -5.73 10.26 -8.06
C PHE A 114 -4.91 10.52 -9.35
N VAL A 115 -5.25 9.91 -10.50
CA VAL A 115 -4.55 10.14 -11.80
C VAL A 115 -4.40 11.61 -12.18
N PRO A 116 -5.42 12.50 -12.01
CA PRO A 116 -5.27 13.91 -12.31
C PRO A 116 -4.15 14.60 -11.51
N LEU A 117 -3.90 14.15 -10.27
CA LEU A 117 -2.82 14.65 -9.41
C LEU A 117 -1.45 14.13 -9.85
N TYR A 118 -1.37 12.90 -10.35
CA TYR A 118 -0.13 12.33 -10.90
C TYR A 118 0.26 12.90 -12.26
N THR A 119 -0.73 13.30 -13.07
CA THR A 119 -0.53 13.76 -14.45
C THR A 119 -0.49 15.29 -14.58
N ALA A 120 -0.45 16.01 -13.45
CA ALA A 120 -0.39 17.47 -13.40
C ALA A 120 -1.48 18.17 -14.24
N ARG A 121 -2.68 17.56 -14.33
CA ARG A 121 -3.82 18.16 -15.04
C ARG A 121 -4.31 19.37 -14.25
N VAL A 122 -4.86 20.35 -14.95
CA VAL A 122 -5.43 21.54 -14.30
C VAL A 122 -6.77 21.14 -13.69
N ILE A 123 -6.84 21.09 -12.35
CA ILE A 123 -8.03 20.68 -11.61
C ILE A 123 -8.70 21.93 -11.02
N PRO A 124 -10.04 22.08 -11.15
CA PRO A 124 -10.76 23.18 -10.50
C PRO A 124 -10.75 23.02 -8.97
N TYR A 125 -10.65 24.16 -8.25
CA TYR A 125 -10.41 24.21 -6.79
C TYR A 125 -11.38 23.37 -5.94
N HIS A 126 -12.64 23.23 -6.35
CA HIS A 126 -13.65 22.46 -5.61
C HIS A 126 -13.31 20.96 -5.55
N LEU A 127 -12.71 20.42 -6.62
CA LEU A 127 -12.31 19.01 -6.69
C LEU A 127 -11.04 18.74 -5.87
N TRP A 128 -10.21 19.77 -5.66
CA TRP A 128 -9.03 19.70 -4.79
C TRP A 128 -9.41 19.47 -3.32
N TRP A 129 -10.41 20.19 -2.81
CA TRP A 129 -10.90 20.01 -1.43
C TRP A 129 -11.46 18.60 -1.15
N VAL A 130 -12.14 18.01 -2.13
CA VAL A 130 -12.72 16.65 -2.00
C VAL A 130 -11.63 15.57 -2.06
N THR A 131 -10.57 15.80 -2.83
CA THR A 131 -9.53 14.78 -3.06
C THR A 131 -8.41 14.82 -2.02
N CYS A 132 -8.03 16.01 -1.57
CA CYS A 132 -6.99 16.19 -0.58
C CYS A 132 -7.58 16.30 0.84
N GLY A 133 -8.71 16.97 1.05
CA GLY A 133 -9.17 17.27 2.42
C GLY A 133 -8.22 18.24 3.15
N SER A 134 -8.67 18.80 4.27
CA SER A 134 -8.01 19.91 4.97
C SER A 134 -6.64 19.59 5.59
N SER A 135 -6.20 18.33 5.57
CA SER A 135 -4.97 17.86 6.22
C SER A 135 -3.76 17.75 5.29
N TRP A 136 -3.89 18.10 4.01
CA TRP A 136 -2.82 18.06 3.00
C TRP A 136 -2.44 19.46 2.49
N VAL A 137 -2.74 20.49 3.29
CA VAL A 137 -2.36 21.90 3.12
C VAL A 137 -1.40 22.27 4.23
#